data_AF-A0A2I1HCN3-F1
#
_entry.id   AF-A0A2I1HCN3-F1
#
_cell.length_a   1.000
_cell.length_b   1.000
_cell.length_c   1.000
_cell.angle_alpha   90.00
_cell.angle_beta   90.00
_cell.angle_gamma   90.00
#
_symmetry.space_group_name_H-M   'P 1'
#
loop_
_entity.id
_entity.type
_entity.pdbx_description
1 polymer ?
#
loop_
_entity_poly.entity_id
_entity_poly.type
_entity_poly.pdbx_seq_one_letter_code
_entity_poly.pdbx_strand_id
1 'polypeptide(L)' 'MKARNYTFDEMCYSVAVDIRSLGGSIKISTVKNFYSGVGRSTVVTVNQINAWVASFNNNAE' A
#
# COMPACT_ATOMS: atom_id res chain seq x y z
N MET A 1 2.36 21.59 11.85
CA MET A 1 1.91 20.29 12.42
C MET A 1 3.14 19.62 13.05
N LYS A 2 3.10 19.22 14.32
CA LYS A 2 4.20 18.43 14.90
C LYS A 2 4.20 17.06 14.24
N ALA A 3 5.36 16.62 13.73
CA ALA A 3 5.53 15.24 13.30
C ALA A 3 5.28 14.34 14.52
N ARG A 4 4.22 13.52 14.46
CA ARG A 4 4.01 12.46 15.44
C ARG A 4 5.01 11.36 15.13
N ASN A 5 5.82 10.99 16.13
CA ASN A 5 6.65 9.81 16.04
C ASN A 5 5.75 8.59 16.24
N TYR A 6 5.21 8.07 15.15
CA TYR A 6 4.47 6.82 15.15
C TYR A 6 5.42 5.65 15.33
N THR A 7 5.05 4.69 16.19
CA THR A 7 5.67 3.37 16.16
C THR A 7 5.40 2.70 14.81
N PHE A 8 6.23 1.73 14.43
CA PHE A 8 6.05 0.97 13.19
C PHE A 8 4.64 0.36 13.08
N ASP A 9 4.10 -0.12 14.20
CA ASP A 9 2.78 -0.72 14.27
C ASP A 9 1.66 0.30 14.09
N GLU A 10 1.76 1.48 14.72
CA GLU A 10 0.80 2.56 14.53
C GLU A 10 0.81 3.10 13.10
N MET A 11 2.00 3.21 12.49
CA MET A 11 2.15 3.62 11.10
C MET A 11 1.50 2.60 10.15
N CYS A 12 1.77 1.30 10.33
CA CYS A 12 1.14 0.24 9.54
C CYS A 12 -0.38 0.19 9.74
N TYR A 13 -0.86 0.45 10.96
CA TYR A 13 -2.29 0.54 11.27
C TYR A 13 -2.95 1.71 10.53
N SER A 14 -2.36 2.90 10.57
CA SER A 14 -2.86 4.10 9.88
C SER A 14 -3.05 3.83 8.40
N VAL A 15 -2.04 3.26 7.73
CA VAL A 15 -2.11 2.92 6.30
C VAL A 15 -3.25 1.93 6.01
N ALA A 16 -3.44 0.92 6.86
CA ALA A 16 -4.53 -0.04 6.68
C ALA A 16 -5.91 0.62 6.86
N VAL A 17 -6.04 1.58 7.78
CA VAL A 17 -7.27 2.37 7.97
C VAL A 17 -7.54 3.23 6.74
N ASP A 18 -6.54 3.93 6.22
CA ASP A 18 -6.69 4.80 5.06
C ASP A 18 -7.14 4.00 3.82
N ILE A 19 -6.51 2.86 3.54
CA ILE A 19 -6.92 1.97 2.45
C ILE A 19 -8.38 1.50 2.60
N ARG A 20 -8.79 1.15 3.83
CA ARG A 20 -10.18 0.73 4.10
C ARG A 20 -11.17 1.87 3.92
N SER A 21 -10.79 3.10 4.27
CA SER A 21 -11.62 4.28 4.07
C SER A 21 -11.87 4.60 2.59
N LEU A 22 -10.93 4.22 1.71
CA LEU A 22 -11.04 4.33 0.26
C LEU A 22 -11.80 3.15 -0.39
N GLY A 23 -12.41 2.28 0.42
CA GLY A 23 -13.15 1.10 -0.06
C GLY A 23 -12.27 -0.14 -0.32
N GLY A 24 -10.98 -0.08 -0.01
CA GLY A 24 -10.09 -1.23 -0.08
C GLY A 24 -10.29 -2.19 1.09
N SER A 25 -9.75 -3.41 0.96
CA SER A 25 -9.69 -4.37 2.06
C SER A 25 -8.29 -4.95 2.16
N ILE A 26 -7.61 -4.66 3.28
CA ILE A 26 -6.24 -5.10 3.52
C ILE A 26 -6.04 -5.52 4.97
N LYS A 27 -5.21 -6.54 5.19
CA LYS A 27 -4.77 -6.96 6.52
C LYS A 27 -3.56 -6.13 6.94
N ILE A 28 -3.50 -5.73 8.21
CA ILE A 28 -2.36 -4.97 8.75
C ILE A 28 -1.06 -5.78 8.59
N SER A 29 -1.10 -7.11 8.69
CA SER A 29 0.07 -7.97 8.45
C SER A 29 0.62 -7.84 7.03
N THR A 30 -0.23 -7.64 6.02
CA THR A 30 0.20 -7.38 4.64
C THR A 30 0.95 -6.05 4.55
N VAL A 31 0.49 -5.01 5.25
CA VAL A 31 1.16 -3.71 5.33
C VAL A 31 2.50 -3.83 6.06
N LYS A 32 2.54 -4.57 7.18
CA LYS A 32 3.79 -4.83 7.91
C LYS A 32 4.80 -5.56 7.04
N ASN A 33 4.38 -6.60 6.30
CA ASN A 33 5.25 -7.36 5.41
C ASN A 33 5.80 -6.50 4.26
N PHE A 34 4.97 -5.61 3.72
CA PHE A 34 5.39 -4.65 2.69
C PHE A 34 6.50 -3.73 3.21
N TYR A 35 6.31 -3.08 4.35
CA TYR A 35 7.31 -2.15 4.91
C TYR A 35 8.53 -2.82 5.52
N SER A 36 8.40 -4.04 6.06
CA SER A 36 9.54 -4.80 6.60
C SER A 36 10.40 -5.44 5.50
N GLY A 37 9.97 -5.37 4.24
CA GLY A 37 10.63 -6.06 3.12
C GLY A 37 10.57 -7.58 3.22
N VAL A 38 9.79 -8.13 4.17
CA VAL A 38 9.54 -9.56 4.34
C VAL A 38 8.55 -9.99 3.26
N GLY A 39 9.10 -10.24 2.08
CA GLY A 39 8.35 -10.43 0.85
C GLY A 39 8.73 -9.35 -0.13
N ARG A 40 9.89 -9.50 -0.78
CA ARG A 40 10.21 -8.78 -2.02
C ARG A 40 8.95 -8.79 -2.87
N SER A 41 8.33 -7.63 -3.11
CA SER A 41 7.32 -7.50 -4.15
C SER A 41 7.93 -8.15 -5.38
N THR A 42 7.39 -9.30 -5.75
CA THR A 42 7.96 -10.04 -6.87
C THR A 42 7.87 -9.14 -8.09
N VAL A 43 8.79 -9.30 -9.05
CA VAL A 43 8.71 -8.56 -10.32
C VAL A 43 7.30 -8.65 -10.93
N VAL A 44 6.61 -9.77 -10.68
CA VAL A 44 5.20 -9.98 -11.04
C VAL A 44 4.25 -8.98 -10.36
N THR A 45 4.36 -8.78 -9.05
CA THR A 45 3.55 -7.78 -8.33
C THR A 45 3.79 -6.37 -8.84
N VAL A 46 5.04 -6.01 -9.14
CA VAL A 46 5.39 -4.71 -9.74
C VAL A 46 4.78 -4.56 -11.13
N ASN A 47 4.86 -5.61 -11.96
CA ASN A 47 4.27 -5.61 -13.30
C ASN A 47 2.74 -5.50 -13.28
N GLN A 48 2.07 -6.16 -12.31
CA GLN A 48 0.62 -6.05 -12.13
C GLN A 48 0.19 -4.65 -11.71
N ILE A 49 0.96 -3.99 -10.83
CA ILE A 49 0.72 -2.60 -10.43
C ILE A 49 0.93 -1.67 -11.63
N ASN A 50 2.01 -1.84 -12.40
CA ASN A 50 2.27 -1.02 -13.59
C ASN A 50 1.16 -1.17 -14.65
N ALA A 51 0.68 -2.39 -14.89
CA ALA A 51 -0.44 -2.64 -15.79
C ALA A 51 -1.74 -1.98 -15.29
N TRP A 52 -2.00 -2.05 -13.98
CA TRP A 52 -3.13 -1.38 -13.36
C TRP A 52 -3.03 0.15 -13.53
N VAL A 53 -1.89 0.77 -13.21
CA VAL A 53 -1.67 2.22 -13.41
C VAL A 53 -1.85 2.62 -14.88
N ALA A 54 -1.29 1.84 -15.83
CA ALA A 54 -1.45 2.10 -17.26
C ALA A 54 -2.93 2.04 -17.71
N SER A 55 -3.75 1.21 -17.09
CA SER A 55 -5.19 1.13 -17.39
C SER A 55 -5.97 2.40 -16.99
N PHE A 56 -5.51 3.16 -16.00
CA PHE A 56 -6.09 4.47 -15.69
C PHE A 56 -5.62 5.54 -16.68
N ASN A 57 -4.36 5.46 -17.13
CA ASN A 57 -3.79 6.43 -18.05
C ASN A 57 -4.30 6.27 -19.48
N ASN A 58 -4.63 5.05 -19.92
CA ASN A 58 -5.21 4.79 -21.25
C ASN A 58 -6.71 5.17 -21.36
N ASN A 59 -7.32 5.65 -20.27
CA ASN A 59 -8.67 6.23 -20.28
C ASN A 59 -8.65 7.77 -20.22
N ALA A 60 -7.46 8.40 -20.22
CA ALA A 60 -7.30 9.83 -20.48
C ALA A 60 -7.03 9.98 -21.99
N GLU A 61 -7.98 10.58 -22.70
CA GLU A 61 -8.06 10.77 -24.16
C GLU A 61 -6.72 11.00 -24.90
#